data_AF-A0A958H6P2-F1
#
_entry.id   AF-A0A958H6P2-F1
#
_cell.length_a   1.000
_cell.length_b   1.000
_cell.length_c   1.000
_cell.angle_alpha   90.00
_cell.angle_beta   90.00
_cell.angle_gamma   90.00
#
_symmetry.space_group_name_H-M   'P 1'
#
loop_
_entity.id
_entity.type
_entity.pdbx_description
1 polymer ?
#
loop_
_entity_poly.entity_id
_entity_poly.type
_entity_poly.pdbx_seq_one_letter_code
_entity_poly.pdbx_strand_id
1 'polypeptide(L)'
;IGRGAALVGGLVYVYAPYHLLTLYVRAAFAEYVAMAWFPWVILAFDDVVEWGGLRRIALAALALGALFLTHSATLMVFTPLLAIYLLFALVRKTI
;
A
#
# COMPACT_ATOMS: atom_id res chain seq x y z
N ILE A 1 -3.75 12.33 -13.69
CA ILE A 1 -5.04 12.36 -12.97
C ILE A 1 -5.10 13.66 -12.15
N GLY A 2 -6.21 14.41 -12.18
CA GLY A 2 -6.34 15.70 -11.49
C GLY A 2 -6.62 15.58 -9.98
N ARG A 3 -6.46 16.69 -9.24
CA ARG A 3 -6.64 16.76 -7.78
C ARG A 3 -8.01 16.22 -7.30
N GLY A 4 -9.09 16.48 -8.05
CA GLY A 4 -10.43 16.01 -7.69
C GLY A 4 -10.56 14.48 -7.70
N ALA A 5 -9.97 13.81 -8.69
CA ALA A 5 -9.98 12.34 -8.75
C ALA A 5 -9.12 11.71 -7.64
N ALA A 6 -8.02 12.37 -7.23
CA ALA A 6 -7.23 11.94 -6.07
C ALA A 6 -8.03 12.05 -4.77
N LEU A 7 -8.79 13.14 -4.59
CA LEU A 7 -9.67 13.32 -3.42
C LEU A 7 -10.77 12.23 -3.39
N VAL A 8 -11.44 12.00 -4.51
CA VAL A 8 -12.48 10.96 -4.61
C VAL A 8 -11.87 9.58 -4.33
N GLY A 9 -10.70 9.27 -4.88
CA GLY A 9 -9.98 8.02 -4.60
C GLY A 9 -9.67 7.84 -3.12
N GLY A 10 -9.19 8.89 -2.45
CA GLY A 10 -8.93 8.87 -1.01
C GLY A 10 -10.20 8.64 -0.18
N LEU A 11 -11.30 9.31 -0.53
CA LEU A 11 -12.59 9.11 0.15
C LEU A 11 -13.12 7.68 -0.05
N VAL A 12 -13.09 7.17 -1.27
CA VAL A 12 -13.48 5.78 -1.57
C VAL A 12 -12.63 4.79 -0.79
N TYR A 13 -11.32 5.05 -0.67
CA TYR A 13 -10.44 4.20 0.12
C TYR A 13 -10.80 4.21 1.61
N VAL A 14 -10.94 5.39 2.23
CA VAL A 14 -11.24 5.50 3.67
C VAL A 14 -12.61 4.90 4.00
N TYR A 15 -13.63 5.17 3.19
CA TYR A 15 -15.00 4.74 3.43
C TYR A 15 -15.37 3.41 2.76
N ALA A 16 -14.39 2.66 2.27
CA ALA A 16 -14.63 1.32 1.72
C ALA A 16 -15.37 0.46 2.76
N PRO A 17 -16.46 -0.26 2.39
CA PRO A 17 -17.27 -1.01 3.36
C PRO A 17 -16.45 -2.00 4.20
N TYR A 18 -15.39 -2.57 3.62
CA TYR A 18 -14.51 -3.50 4.33
C TYR A 18 -13.75 -2.85 5.48
N HIS A 19 -13.34 -1.58 5.37
CA HIS A 19 -12.68 -0.85 6.46
C HIS A 19 -13.64 -0.66 7.63
N LEU A 20 -14.88 -0.25 7.34
CA LEU A 20 -15.91 -0.03 8.36
C LEU A 20 -16.31 -1.34 9.04
N LEU A 21 -16.48 -2.42 8.26
CA LEU A 21 -16.74 -3.76 8.80
C LEU A 21 -15.59 -4.24 9.70
N THR A 22 -14.35 -4.05 9.24
CA THR A 22 -13.14 -4.49 9.96
C THR A 22 -12.99 -3.75 11.28
N LEU A 23 -13.27 -2.44 11.29
CA LEU A 23 -13.16 -1.61 12.49
C LEU A 23 -14.34 -1.79 13.46
N TYR A 24 -15.59 -1.69 12.98
CA TYR A 24 -16.76 -1.59 13.84
C TYR A 24 -17.43 -2.94 14.15
N VAL A 25 -17.31 -3.92 13.26
CA VAL A 25 -17.98 -5.23 13.45
C VAL A 25 -16.97 -6.29 13.89
N ARG A 26 -15.84 -6.40 13.19
CA ARG A 26 -14.80 -7.39 13.52
C ARG A 26 -13.87 -6.94 14.64
N ALA A 27 -13.86 -5.63 14.95
CA ALA A 27 -12.92 -5.01 15.89
C ALA A 27 -11.45 -5.40 15.63
N ALA A 28 -11.10 -5.68 14.36
CA ALA A 28 -9.78 -6.13 13.96
C ALA A 28 -8.84 -4.94 13.73
N PHE A 29 -8.50 -4.26 14.83
CA PHE A 29 -7.77 -3.00 14.81
C PHE A 29 -6.41 -3.10 14.11
N ALA A 30 -5.64 -4.16 14.38
CA ALA A 30 -4.34 -4.37 13.74
C ALA A 30 -4.46 -4.50 12.21
N GLU A 31 -5.47 -5.23 11.72
CA GLU A 31 -5.75 -5.34 10.28
C GLU A 31 -6.16 -4.00 9.67
N TYR A 32 -7.00 -3.23 10.37
CA TYR A 32 -7.41 -1.89 9.93
C TYR A 32 -6.22 -0.91 9.84
N VAL A 33 -5.38 -0.86 10.88
CA VAL A 33 -4.18 0.00 10.89
C VAL A 33 -3.18 -0.45 9.82
N ALA A 34 -3.08 -1.75 9.55
CA ALA A 34 -2.21 -2.29 8.50
C ALA A 34 -2.58 -1.74 7.12
N MET A 35 -3.88 -1.58 6.82
CA MET A 35 -4.34 -1.02 5.55
C MET A 35 -3.89 0.43 5.34
N ALA A 36 -3.68 1.21 6.40
CA ALA A 36 -3.16 2.56 6.26
C ALA A 36 -1.74 2.58 5.63
N TRP A 37 -0.98 1.48 5.73
CA TRP A 37 0.35 1.37 5.13
C TRP A 37 0.35 1.04 3.63
N PHE A 38 -0.75 0.52 3.06
CA PHE A 38 -0.75 0.08 1.66
C PHE A 38 -0.36 1.18 0.66
N PRO A 39 -0.92 2.40 0.71
CA PRO A 39 -0.55 3.45 -0.24
C PRO A 39 0.94 3.84 -0.12
N TRP A 40 1.47 3.84 1.10
CA TRP A 40 2.88 4.15 1.37
C TRP A 40 3.82 3.07 0.83
N VAL A 41 3.46 1.80 1.00
CA VAL A 41 4.24 0.69 0.44
C VAL A 41 4.24 0.78 -1.08
N ILE A 42 3.08 0.94 -1.72
CA ILE A 42 2.99 1.05 -3.20
C ILE A 42 3.82 2.23 -3.69
N LEU A 43 3.66 3.42 -3.09
CA LEU A 43 4.39 4.62 -3.48
C LEU A 43 5.91 4.46 -3.33
N ALA A 44 6.37 3.95 -2.18
CA ALA A 44 7.80 3.80 -1.93
C ALA A 44 8.45 2.79 -2.89
N PHE A 45 7.75 1.71 -3.23
CA PHE A 45 8.22 0.73 -4.21
C PHE A 45 8.18 1.27 -5.64
N ASP A 46 7.15 2.06 -6.00
CA ASP A 46 7.08 2.75 -7.30
C ASP A 46 8.27 3.71 -7.48
N ASP A 47 8.59 4.50 -6.45
CA ASP A 47 9.76 5.39 -6.44
C ASP A 47 11.09 4.65 -6.60
N VAL A 48 11.20 3.44 -6.03
CA VAL A 48 12.38 2.57 -6.22
C VAL A 48 12.47 2.11 -7.67
N VAL A 49 11.35 1.69 -8.27
CA VAL A 49 11.32 1.26 -9.68
C VAL A 49 11.68 2.42 -10.60
N GLU A 50 11.10 3.60 -10.39
CA GLU A 50 11.28 4.74 -11.28
C GLU A 50 12.69 5.35 -11.17
N TRP A 51 13.11 5.70 -9.95
CA TRP A 51 14.30 6.52 -9.71
C TRP A 51 15.48 5.77 -9.09
N GLY A 52 15.22 4.64 -8.43
CA GLY A 52 16.24 3.86 -7.72
C GLY A 52 16.98 4.60 -6.60
N GLY A 53 17.99 3.93 -6.04
CA GLY A 53 18.90 4.49 -5.04
C GLY A 53 18.57 4.12 -3.59
N LEU A 54 19.61 4.16 -2.75
CA LEU A 54 19.60 3.57 -1.41
C LEU A 54 18.54 4.18 -0.48
N ARG A 55 18.32 5.50 -0.55
CA ARG A 55 17.30 6.17 0.27
C ARG A 55 15.89 5.64 -0.01
N ARG A 56 15.53 5.42 -1.27
CA ARG A 56 14.19 4.92 -1.63
C ARG A 56 14.03 3.45 -1.27
N ILE A 57 15.08 2.65 -1.46
CA ILE A 57 15.11 1.26 -1.00
C ILE A 57 14.90 1.20 0.52
N ALA A 58 15.57 2.06 1.28
CA ALA A 58 15.40 2.14 2.72
C ALA A 58 13.96 2.55 3.11
N LEU A 59 13.36 3.53 2.43
CA LEU A 59 11.97 3.93 2.67
C LEU A 59 10.97 2.81 2.33
N ALA A 60 11.18 2.09 1.23
CA ALA A 60 10.36 0.95 0.83
C ALA A 60 10.45 -0.20 1.85
N ALA A 61 11.67 -0.51 2.31
CA ALA A 61 11.90 -1.49 3.37
C ALA A 61 11.27 -1.06 4.70
N LEU A 62 11.34 0.22 5.07
CA LEU A 62 10.70 0.75 6.28
C LEU A 62 9.18 0.68 6.19
N ALA A 63 8.57 1.05 5.06
CA ALA A 63 7.12 0.96 4.88
C ALA A 63 6.64 -0.50 4.94
N LEU A 64 7.35 -1.41 4.28
CA LEU A 64 7.03 -2.84 4.31
C LEU A 64 7.24 -3.44 5.71
N GLY A 65 8.30 -3.03 6.41
CA GLY A 65 8.58 -3.42 7.78
C GLY A 65 7.52 -2.90 8.76
N ALA A 66 7.06 -1.67 8.59
CA ALA A 66 5.96 -1.12 9.38
C ALA A 66 4.65 -1.90 9.18
N LEU A 67 4.33 -2.27 7.94
CA LEU A 67 3.20 -3.15 7.62
C LEU A 67 3.35 -4.53 8.28
N PHE A 68 4.54 -5.15 8.17
CA PHE A 68 4.85 -6.43 8.80
C PHE A 68 4.64 -6.39 10.32
N LEU A 69 5.17 -5.36 10.99
CA LEU A 69 5.06 -5.17 12.43
C LEU A 69 3.62 -4.85 12.87
N THR A 70 2.81 -4.25 12.00
CA THR A 70 1.41 -3.93 12.30
C THR A 70 0.52 -5.18 12.21
N HIS A 71 0.59 -5.93 11.11
CA HIS A 71 -0.21 -7.15 10.94
C HIS A 71 0.37 -8.05 9.84
N SER A 72 1.13 -9.07 10.24
CA SER A 72 1.83 -9.99 9.33
C SER A 72 0.89 -10.78 8.41
N ALA A 73 -0.32 -11.13 8.88
CA ALA A 73 -1.34 -11.78 8.06
C ALA A 73 -1.80 -10.87 6.90
N THR A 74 -1.97 -9.58 7.15
CA THR A 74 -2.35 -8.61 6.12
C THR A 74 -1.21 -8.42 5.11
N LEU A 75 0.04 -8.38 5.59
CA LEU A 75 1.20 -8.38 4.69
C LEU A 75 1.19 -9.59 3.76
N MET A 76 0.92 -10.79 4.28
CA MET A 76 0.95 -12.02 3.50
C MET A 76 -0.06 -11.96 2.34
N VAL A 77 -1.27 -11.45 2.59
CA VAL A 77 -2.30 -11.26 1.56
C VAL A 77 -1.96 -10.12 0.60
N PHE A 78 -1.33 -9.05 1.09
CA PHE A 78 -0.96 -7.88 0.28
C PHE A 78 0.25 -8.13 -0.64
N THR A 79 1.19 -8.98 -0.23
CA THR A 79 2.43 -9.29 -0.96
C THR A 79 2.21 -9.71 -2.42
N PRO A 80 1.30 -10.66 -2.75
CA PRO A 80 1.04 -11.01 -4.15
C PRO A 80 0.48 -9.83 -4.96
N LEU A 81 -0.36 -8.97 -4.37
CA LEU A 81 -0.86 -7.77 -5.04
C LEU A 81 0.26 -6.77 -5.32
N LEU A 82 1.16 -6.57 -4.35
CA LEU A 82 2.35 -5.75 -4.52
C LEU A 82 3.27 -6.29 -5.61
N ALA A 83 3.48 -7.61 -5.66
CA ALA A 83 4.28 -8.25 -6.70
C ALA A 83 3.70 -8.02 -8.11
N ILE A 84 2.38 -8.18 -8.27
CA ILE A 84 1.69 -7.89 -9.54
C ILE A 84 1.85 -6.42 -9.94
N TYR A 85 1.65 -5.49 -8.99
CA TYR A 85 1.87 -4.06 -9.23
C TYR A 85 3.30 -3.77 -9.69
N LEU A 86 4.30 -4.36 -9.04
CA LEU A 86 5.71 -4.18 -9.39
C LEU A 86 6.04 -4.73 -10.78
N LEU A 87 5.51 -5.90 -11.14
CA LEU A 87 5.67 -6.43 -12.50
C LEU A 87 5.08 -5.46 -13.54
N PHE A 88 3.89 -4.92 -13.28
CA PHE A 88 3.28 -3.90 -14.13
C PHE A 88 4.14 -2.62 -14.21
N ALA A 89 4.64 -2.12 -13.08
CA ALA A 89 5.46 -0.91 -13.04
C ALA A 89 6.79 -1.08 -13.80
N LEU A 90 7.40 -2.27 -13.74
CA LEU A 90 8.61 -2.60 -14.50
C LEU A 90 8.35 -2.64 -16.01
N VAL A 91 7.23 -3.22 -16.43
CA VAL A 91 6.81 -3.22 -17.85
C VAL A 91 6.57 -1.79 -18.32
N ARG A 92 5.83 -0.99 -17.53
CA ARG A 92 5.56 0.42 -17.81
C ARG A 92 6.83 1.26 -17.99
N LYS A 93 7.87 0.98 -17.21
CA LYS A 93 9.16 1.70 -17.30
C LYS A 93 9.97 1.35 -18.55
N THR A 94 9.75 0.15 -19.11
CA THR A 94 10.52 -0.36 -20.24
C THR A 94 9.97 0.08 -21.59
N ILE A 95 8.67 0.42 -21.63
CA ILE A 95 7.94 0.95 -22.81
C ILE A 95 8.16 2.47 -22.88
#